data_AF-Q6L2C4-F1
#
_entry.id   AF-Q6L2C4-F1
#
_cell.length_a   1.000
_cell.length_b   1.000
_cell.length_c   1.000
_cell.angle_alpha   90.00
_cell.angle_beta   90.00
_cell.angle_gamma   90.00
#
_symmetry.space_group_name_H-M   'P 1'
#
loop_
_entity.id
_entity.type
_entity.pdbx_description
1 polymer ?
#
loop_
_entity_poly.entity_id
_entity_poly.type
_entity_poly.pdbx_seq_one_letter_code
_entity_poly.pdbx_strand_id
1 'polypeptide(L)'
;MKHATMIAIIVSILMIASAFALTGNLNKNETIMAYDEPSVMNITAINNSYVYYNHATSYGRATFPSSFSKVILYYKNTYKSNPWDYSYAITINGIQVASGNTNETENTTVSINITEYAYLFAGKTVNVTANTAEWEKSYSAYQSVWFIVYPGTIPREPNKIIGVFNNTGSYTPKDPVKNILIPYNTSLKRNVTFPDNVTAAFLNLYILQNGNDEFWYSNQPPFREFIISVNNTIIARVFPYPNIQTGGIDLFNWQPIHAIGALMDKPYMVNITPFISILNGTKNINLTIVNNEDQWIRIGLNFLLYTGSNVKSSYNVKFSEVYNYTQNPKTVNESIPSSAEYLNDSQYVLIKYDVSSLNNNEVIYRNLTDKFVASNIEYDPNENILNKYSNGYIINVSELTSMHEIITCDYTTINHGYKDVKMKTSEYSVNLNYGCSILLNDNYQLTGIAIKDTLTQTRDISITNMLYHGYVISSSNMINDDSVYGHDEFAGLINNGVITKMYYNHDNTLRIDIHVYSGIKDNSYEHIEYAVNNSTVNRSGIMVLNIYTRL
;
A
#
# COMPACT_ATOMS: atom_id res chain seq x y z
N MET A 1 -46.51 10.49 -0.45
CA MET A 1 -46.15 11.15 -1.72
C MET A 1 -44.65 11.00 -1.87
N LYS A 2 -44.24 9.90 -2.51
CA LYS A 2 -43.84 9.81 -3.93
C LYS A 2 -42.54 10.59 -4.20
N HIS A 3 -41.50 9.81 -4.54
CA HIS A 3 -40.14 10.17 -4.99
C HIS A 3 -38.94 9.96 -4.05
N ALA A 4 -38.96 8.92 -3.22
CA ALA A 4 -37.73 8.39 -2.59
C ALA A 4 -37.68 6.84 -2.51
N THR A 5 -38.51 6.14 -3.30
CA THR A 5 -38.68 4.66 -3.19
C THR A 5 -38.68 3.99 -4.57
N MET A 6 -37.90 4.51 -5.52
CA MET A 6 -37.89 4.03 -6.92
C MET A 6 -36.51 3.76 -7.51
N ILE A 7 -35.42 3.91 -6.73
CA ILE A 7 -34.05 3.57 -7.19
C ILE A 7 -33.51 2.30 -6.49
N ALA A 8 -33.94 2.00 -5.26
CA ALA A 8 -33.54 0.77 -4.55
C ALA A 8 -34.29 -0.51 -4.99
N ILE A 9 -35.38 -0.41 -5.76
CA ILE A 9 -36.19 -1.56 -6.19
C ILE A 9 -35.84 -2.03 -7.62
N ILE A 10 -35.13 -1.21 -8.41
CA ILE A 10 -34.77 -1.55 -9.80
C ILE A 10 -33.51 -2.43 -9.86
N VAL A 11 -32.63 -2.40 -8.86
CA VAL A 11 -31.42 -3.25 -8.80
C VAL A 11 -31.75 -4.66 -8.26
N SER A 12 -32.75 -4.79 -7.38
CA SER A 12 -33.14 -6.09 -6.80
C SER A 12 -34.06 -6.94 -7.69
N ILE A 13 -34.70 -6.34 -8.71
CA ILE A 13 -35.61 -7.04 -9.64
C ILE A 13 -34.89 -7.55 -10.90
N LEU A 14 -33.67 -7.09 -11.21
CA LEU A 14 -32.89 -7.59 -12.35
C LEU A 14 -32.09 -8.89 -12.06
N MET A 15 -31.99 -9.34 -10.81
CA MET A 15 -31.26 -10.57 -10.45
C MET A 15 -32.14 -11.82 -10.24
N ILE A 16 -33.47 -11.75 -10.50
CA ILE A 16 -34.39 -12.90 -10.33
C ILE A 16 -35.12 -13.29 -11.64
N ALA A 17 -34.66 -12.78 -12.79
CA ALA A 17 -35.25 -13.11 -14.10
C ALA A 17 -34.24 -13.70 -15.08
N SER A 18 -33.60 -14.81 -14.70
CA SER A 18 -33.08 -15.80 -15.66
C SER A 18 -33.18 -17.21 -15.08
N ALA A 19 -34.34 -17.54 -14.52
CA ALA A 19 -34.72 -18.92 -14.20
C ALA A 19 -36.10 -19.19 -14.80
N PHE A 20 -36.18 -19.20 -16.13
CA PHE A 20 -37.30 -19.81 -16.82
C PHE A 20 -36.84 -21.10 -17.51
N ALA A 21 -37.54 -22.15 -17.10
CA ALA A 21 -37.56 -23.51 -17.58
C ALA A 21 -37.20 -23.69 -19.07
N LEU A 22 -36.17 -24.50 -19.30
CA LEU A 22 -36.08 -25.39 -20.44
C LEU A 22 -36.03 -26.81 -19.91
N THR A 23 -37.22 -27.35 -19.58
CA THR A 23 -37.45 -28.79 -19.59
C THR A 23 -37.52 -29.21 -21.06
N GLY A 24 -36.35 -29.42 -21.66
CA GLY A 24 -36.20 -29.92 -23.02
C GLY A 24 -35.23 -31.11 -23.00
N ASN A 25 -35.71 -32.25 -23.49
CA ASN A 25 -35.01 -33.53 -23.59
C ASN A 25 -33.48 -33.44 -23.75
N LEU A 26 -32.75 -33.90 -22.74
CA LEU A 26 -31.33 -34.23 -22.87
C LEU A 26 -31.20 -35.49 -23.73
N ASN A 27 -30.90 -35.28 -25.02
CA ASN A 27 -30.29 -36.32 -25.84
C ASN A 27 -28.94 -36.69 -25.19
N LYS A 28 -28.82 -37.95 -24.74
CA LYS A 28 -27.53 -38.58 -24.46
C LYS A 28 -26.70 -38.53 -25.75
N ASN A 29 -25.72 -37.62 -25.83
CA ASN A 29 -24.43 -37.76 -26.51
C ASN A 29 -23.72 -36.39 -26.68
N GLU A 30 -23.48 -35.68 -25.57
CA GLU A 30 -22.46 -34.64 -25.56
C GLU A 30 -21.34 -35.07 -24.63
N THR A 31 -20.18 -35.35 -25.23
CA THR A 31 -18.94 -35.58 -24.53
C THR A 31 -18.56 -34.26 -23.86
N ILE A 32 -18.84 -34.14 -22.56
CA ILE A 32 -18.31 -33.06 -21.73
C ILE A 32 -16.79 -33.23 -21.76
N MET A 33 -16.09 -32.38 -22.52
CA MET A 33 -14.66 -32.21 -22.33
C MET A 33 -14.48 -31.63 -20.92
N ALA A 34 -14.13 -32.48 -19.97
CA ALA A 34 -13.61 -32.02 -18.70
C ALA A 34 -12.42 -31.11 -19.00
N TYR A 35 -12.56 -29.82 -18.73
CA TYR A 35 -11.41 -28.95 -18.60
C TYR A 35 -10.68 -29.46 -17.36
N ASP A 36 -9.64 -30.27 -17.55
CA ASP A 36 -8.70 -30.59 -16.48
C ASP A 36 -8.08 -29.24 -16.06
N GLU A 37 -8.53 -28.71 -14.93
CA GLU A 37 -7.84 -27.62 -14.24
C GLU A 37 -6.35 -27.98 -14.17
N PRO A 38 -5.44 -27.18 -14.74
CA PRO A 38 -4.03 -27.51 -14.72
C PRO A 38 -3.59 -27.73 -13.28
N SER A 39 -3.08 -28.93 -12.98
CA SER A 39 -2.70 -29.31 -11.62
C SER A 39 -1.63 -28.37 -11.10
N VAL A 40 -2.05 -27.38 -10.30
CA VAL A 40 -1.14 -26.43 -9.65
C VAL A 40 -0.28 -27.16 -8.64
N MET A 41 0.99 -26.75 -8.53
CA MET A 41 1.92 -27.31 -7.54
C MET A 41 1.92 -26.43 -6.29
N ASN A 42 1.73 -27.05 -5.12
CA ASN A 42 1.87 -26.38 -3.83
C ASN A 42 3.24 -26.70 -3.21
N ILE A 43 4.03 -25.67 -2.91
CA ILE A 43 5.36 -25.79 -2.32
C ILE A 43 5.36 -25.07 -0.97
N THR A 44 5.44 -25.81 0.13
CA THR A 44 5.54 -25.21 1.47
C THR A 44 7.01 -24.99 1.84
N ALA A 45 7.40 -23.75 2.12
CA ALA A 45 8.75 -23.42 2.55
C ALA A 45 8.88 -23.34 4.07
N ILE A 46 7.91 -22.69 4.71
CA ILE A 46 7.82 -22.52 6.17
C ILE A 46 6.45 -23.06 6.58
N ASN A 47 6.42 -23.97 7.55
CA ASN A 47 5.19 -24.61 8.01
C ASN A 47 5.04 -24.44 9.52
N ASN A 48 4.08 -23.61 9.94
CA ASN A 48 3.72 -23.35 11.34
C ASN A 48 4.92 -23.16 12.26
N SER A 49 5.89 -22.36 11.82
CA SER A 49 7.05 -22.00 12.62
C SER A 49 6.63 -21.08 13.76
N TYR A 50 6.90 -21.49 15.00
CA TYR A 50 6.58 -20.68 16.17
C TYR A 50 7.55 -19.52 16.33
N VAL A 51 7.01 -18.31 16.45
CA VAL A 51 7.76 -17.06 16.63
C VAL A 51 7.24 -16.31 17.85
N TYR A 52 8.10 -15.53 18.47
CA TYR A 52 7.78 -14.74 19.66
C TYR A 52 8.76 -13.57 19.81
N TYR A 53 8.53 -12.72 20.82
CA TYR A 53 9.41 -11.59 21.13
C TYR A 53 10.92 -11.97 21.12
N ASN A 54 11.74 -11.17 20.44
CA ASN A 54 13.17 -11.39 20.16
C ASN A 54 13.55 -12.64 19.32
N HIS A 55 12.57 -13.43 18.89
CA HIS A 55 12.76 -14.61 18.03
C HIS A 55 11.68 -14.62 16.95
N ALA A 56 11.63 -13.52 16.20
CA ALA A 56 10.52 -13.19 15.33
C ALA A 56 10.80 -13.44 13.84
N THR A 57 11.73 -14.36 13.57
CA THR A 57 12.11 -14.77 12.22
C THR A 57 11.94 -16.27 12.05
N SER A 58 11.23 -16.66 10.99
CA SER A 58 11.12 -18.04 10.53
C SER A 58 11.95 -18.27 9.27
N TYR A 59 12.55 -19.45 9.17
CA TYR A 59 13.40 -19.86 8.06
C TYR A 59 12.90 -21.17 7.45
N GLY A 60 13.04 -21.28 6.13
CA GLY A 60 12.60 -22.42 5.36
C GLY A 60 13.35 -22.55 4.03
N ARG A 61 13.04 -23.62 3.28
CA ARG A 61 13.57 -23.83 1.93
C ARG A 61 12.46 -24.29 1.01
N ALA A 62 12.52 -23.85 -0.24
CA ALA A 62 11.60 -24.30 -1.29
C ALA A 62 12.38 -24.67 -2.55
N THR A 63 11.95 -25.73 -3.24
CA THR A 63 12.54 -26.18 -4.51
C THR A 63 11.50 -25.97 -5.61
N PHE A 64 11.83 -25.14 -6.60
CA PHE A 64 10.92 -24.79 -7.67
C PHE A 64 11.25 -25.51 -8.99
N PRO A 65 10.23 -25.78 -9.83
CA PRO A 65 10.47 -26.29 -11.17
C PRO A 65 11.19 -25.24 -12.03
N SER A 66 11.82 -25.71 -13.11
CA SER A 66 12.47 -24.85 -14.10
C SER A 66 11.51 -24.13 -15.04
N SER A 67 10.23 -24.54 -15.07
CA SER A 67 9.19 -23.96 -15.92
C SER A 67 7.88 -23.82 -15.15
N PHE A 68 7.26 -22.65 -15.26
CA PHE A 68 5.96 -22.29 -14.70
C PHE A 68 5.45 -21.04 -15.41
N SER A 69 4.15 -20.81 -15.47
CA SER A 69 3.57 -19.58 -16.04
C SER A 69 3.38 -18.47 -15.01
N LYS A 70 3.18 -18.84 -13.73
CA LYS A 70 2.88 -17.92 -12.64
C LYS A 70 3.23 -18.55 -11.29
N VAL A 71 3.69 -17.73 -10.35
CA VAL A 71 3.91 -18.12 -8.95
C VAL A 71 3.23 -17.13 -8.01
N ILE A 72 2.34 -17.64 -7.18
CA ILE A 72 1.72 -16.88 -6.08
C ILE A 72 2.39 -17.30 -4.77
N LEU A 73 2.96 -16.33 -4.06
CA LEU A 73 3.42 -16.48 -2.68
C LEU A 73 2.23 -16.29 -1.74
N TYR A 74 2.13 -17.13 -0.72
CA TYR A 74 1.22 -16.96 0.41
C TYR A 74 2.01 -16.80 1.70
N TYR A 75 1.54 -15.88 2.54
CA TYR A 75 2.01 -15.72 3.90
C TYR A 75 0.82 -15.84 4.86
N LYS A 76 1.03 -16.56 5.96
CA LYS A 76 0.06 -16.70 7.04
C LYS A 76 0.72 -16.45 8.38
N ASN A 77 0.09 -15.61 9.19
CA ASN A 77 0.41 -15.39 10.59
C ASN A 77 -0.80 -15.80 11.44
N THR A 78 -0.61 -16.78 12.32
CA THR A 78 -1.64 -17.27 13.24
C THR A 78 -1.26 -16.92 14.65
N TYR A 79 -1.95 -15.96 15.26
CA TYR A 79 -1.60 -15.51 16.59
C TYR A 79 -1.85 -16.59 17.64
N LYS A 80 -0.95 -16.62 18.62
CA LYS A 80 -1.13 -17.33 19.88
C LYS A 80 -1.34 -16.35 21.03
N SER A 81 -0.69 -15.19 20.97
CA SER A 81 -0.97 -14.03 21.82
C SER A 81 -0.78 -12.78 20.97
N ASN A 82 -1.83 -11.95 20.91
CA ASN A 82 -1.90 -10.84 19.97
C ASN A 82 -2.16 -9.54 20.72
N PRO A 83 -1.20 -8.60 20.72
CA PRO A 83 -1.48 -7.29 21.25
C PRO A 83 -1.64 -6.18 20.20
N TRP A 84 -1.19 -6.32 18.93
CA TRP A 84 -1.08 -5.21 17.94
C TRP A 84 -0.99 -5.69 16.48
N ASP A 85 -1.04 -4.77 15.51
CA ASP A 85 -0.70 -5.00 14.10
C ASP A 85 0.81 -4.92 13.82
N TYR A 86 1.38 -6.04 13.39
CA TYR A 86 2.82 -6.17 13.19
C TYR A 86 3.21 -6.18 11.73
N SER A 87 4.23 -5.39 11.43
CA SER A 87 4.87 -5.42 10.12
C SER A 87 5.66 -6.70 9.88
N TYR A 88 5.45 -7.30 8.71
CA TYR A 88 6.16 -8.48 8.25
C TYR A 88 6.85 -8.24 6.90
N ALA A 89 7.88 -9.05 6.60
CA ALA A 89 8.48 -9.11 5.28
C ALA A 89 8.96 -10.52 4.94
N ILE A 90 8.79 -10.90 3.68
CA ILE A 90 9.22 -12.18 3.14
C ILE A 90 10.38 -11.97 2.18
N THR A 91 11.44 -12.75 2.35
CA THR A 91 12.61 -12.72 1.48
C THR A 91 12.88 -14.08 0.85
N ILE A 92 13.38 -14.07 -0.38
CA ILE A 92 13.91 -15.25 -1.07
C ILE A 92 15.40 -15.00 -1.30
N ASN A 93 16.26 -15.85 -0.75
CA ASN A 93 17.72 -15.69 -0.75
C ASN A 93 18.17 -14.28 -0.27
N GLY A 94 17.47 -13.72 0.71
CA GLY A 94 17.76 -12.38 1.26
C GLY A 94 17.31 -11.21 0.39
N ILE A 95 16.50 -11.44 -0.64
CA ILE A 95 15.85 -10.41 -1.45
C ILE A 95 14.38 -10.30 -1.03
N GLN A 96 13.92 -9.12 -0.63
CA GLN A 96 12.52 -8.88 -0.28
C GLN A 96 11.60 -9.00 -1.50
N VAL A 97 10.55 -9.78 -1.35
CA VAL A 97 9.54 -10.07 -2.40
C VAL A 97 8.10 -9.83 -1.95
N ALA A 98 7.90 -9.53 -0.66
CA ALA A 98 6.60 -9.17 -0.08
C ALA A 98 6.80 -8.49 1.29
N SER A 99 5.89 -7.56 1.64
CA SER A 99 5.75 -7.00 3.00
C SER A 99 4.32 -6.49 3.22
N GLY A 100 3.98 -6.22 4.47
CA GLY A 100 2.72 -5.61 4.88
C GLY A 100 2.57 -5.67 6.40
N ASN A 101 1.36 -5.45 6.90
CA ASN A 101 1.03 -5.59 8.31
C ASN A 101 0.09 -6.77 8.57
N THR A 102 0.18 -7.35 9.76
CA THR A 102 -0.80 -8.32 10.25
C THR A 102 -2.03 -7.60 10.79
N ASN A 103 -3.17 -8.29 10.82
CA ASN A 103 -4.36 -7.82 11.52
C ASN A 103 -4.05 -7.59 13.02
N GLU A 104 -4.57 -6.52 13.60
CA GLU A 104 -4.39 -6.22 15.03
C GLU A 104 -5.12 -7.21 15.95
N THR A 105 -6.20 -7.86 15.50
CA THR A 105 -7.01 -8.75 16.37
C THR A 105 -7.26 -10.16 15.80
N GLU A 106 -6.81 -10.45 14.58
CA GLU A 106 -7.15 -11.68 13.86
C GLU A 106 -5.95 -12.36 13.18
N ASN A 107 -6.13 -13.60 12.74
CA ASN A 107 -5.10 -14.25 11.95
C ASN A 107 -4.99 -13.60 10.56
N THR A 108 -3.76 -13.41 10.09
CA THR A 108 -3.50 -12.82 8.78
C THR A 108 -3.22 -13.92 7.76
N THR A 109 -3.85 -13.87 6.59
CA THR A 109 -3.45 -14.67 5.42
C THR A 109 -3.55 -13.81 4.17
N VAL A 110 -2.45 -13.73 3.41
CA VAL A 110 -2.30 -12.83 2.27
C VAL A 110 -1.57 -13.55 1.15
N SER A 111 -1.73 -13.04 -0.08
CA SER A 111 -1.06 -13.59 -1.24
C SER A 111 -0.62 -12.52 -2.22
N ILE A 112 0.47 -12.77 -2.94
CA ILE A 112 1.01 -11.86 -3.94
C ILE A 112 1.65 -12.64 -5.10
N ASN A 113 1.49 -12.12 -6.32
CA ASN A 113 2.16 -12.65 -7.49
C ASN A 113 3.64 -12.23 -7.49
N ILE A 114 4.54 -13.20 -7.41
CA ILE A 114 6.00 -12.95 -7.40
C ILE A 114 6.70 -13.46 -8.66
N THR A 115 5.96 -13.67 -9.75
CA THR A 115 6.50 -14.21 -11.00
C THR A 115 7.65 -13.35 -11.54
N GLU A 116 7.61 -12.03 -11.36
CA GLU A 116 8.70 -11.13 -11.74
C GLU A 116 10.05 -11.43 -11.05
N TYR A 117 10.02 -12.18 -9.95
CA TYR A 117 11.21 -12.62 -9.22
C TYR A 117 11.72 -14.00 -9.66
N ALA A 118 11.21 -14.55 -10.76
CA ALA A 118 11.53 -15.90 -11.24
C ALA A 118 13.04 -16.20 -11.32
N TYR A 119 13.87 -15.20 -11.63
CA TYR A 119 15.34 -15.34 -11.60
C TYR A 119 15.86 -15.91 -10.27
N LEU A 120 15.24 -15.56 -9.14
CA LEU A 120 15.69 -16.00 -7.82
C LEU A 120 15.47 -17.50 -7.61
N PHE A 121 14.41 -18.08 -8.17
CA PHE A 121 13.94 -19.41 -7.76
C PHE A 121 13.74 -20.42 -8.89
N ALA A 122 13.59 -20.02 -10.17
CA ALA A 122 13.33 -20.96 -11.26
C ALA A 122 14.41 -22.06 -11.37
N GLY A 123 13.98 -23.32 -11.25
CA GLY A 123 14.84 -24.51 -11.29
C GLY A 123 15.83 -24.61 -10.12
N LYS A 124 15.59 -23.91 -9.00
CA LYS A 124 16.50 -23.81 -7.85
C LYS A 124 15.83 -24.24 -6.55
N THR A 125 16.65 -24.66 -5.60
CA THR A 125 16.28 -24.65 -4.18
C THR A 125 16.73 -23.31 -3.58
N VAL A 126 15.80 -22.60 -2.95
CA VAL A 126 16.03 -21.27 -2.37
C VAL A 126 15.78 -21.27 -0.87
N ASN A 127 16.45 -20.36 -0.17
CA ASN A 127 16.15 -20.06 1.21
C ASN A 127 14.99 -19.06 1.26
N VAL A 128 14.03 -19.31 2.14
CA VAL A 128 12.87 -18.44 2.37
C VAL A 128 12.91 -18.00 3.82
N THR A 129 12.76 -16.70 4.06
CA THR A 129 12.72 -16.14 5.40
C THR A 129 11.47 -15.28 5.55
N ALA A 130 10.73 -15.48 6.63
CA ALA A 130 9.65 -14.60 7.05
C ALA A 130 10.09 -13.87 8.33
N ASN A 131 10.06 -12.55 8.31
CA ASN A 131 10.32 -11.72 9.48
C ASN A 131 9.01 -11.07 9.89
N THR A 132 8.75 -11.00 11.19
CA THR A 132 7.57 -10.36 11.79
C THR A 132 7.96 -9.78 13.14
N ALA A 133 7.03 -9.05 13.76
CA ALA A 133 6.97 -8.66 15.17
C ALA A 133 8.17 -7.97 15.81
N GLU A 134 7.88 -6.84 16.46
CA GLU A 134 8.87 -5.99 17.09
C GLU A 134 8.30 -5.39 18.38
N TRP A 135 9.20 -5.13 19.33
CA TRP A 135 9.04 -4.54 20.68
C TRP A 135 8.16 -5.19 21.76
N GLU A 136 6.98 -5.75 21.49
CA GLU A 136 6.13 -6.24 22.60
C GLU A 136 6.49 -7.63 23.11
N LYS A 137 6.66 -7.75 24.43
CA LYS A 137 7.00 -9.01 25.11
C LYS A 137 5.90 -10.06 25.02
N SER A 138 4.66 -9.64 24.84
CA SER A 138 3.49 -10.52 24.77
C SER A 138 3.25 -11.11 23.39
N TYR A 139 3.98 -10.71 22.35
CA TYR A 139 3.77 -11.27 21.01
C TYR A 139 4.19 -12.74 20.91
N SER A 140 3.30 -13.57 20.36
CA SER A 140 3.66 -14.89 19.82
C SER A 140 2.69 -15.37 18.74
N ALA A 141 3.22 -16.08 17.74
CA ALA A 141 2.44 -16.58 16.61
C ALA A 141 3.04 -17.82 15.96
N TYR A 142 2.28 -18.44 15.06
CA TYR A 142 2.75 -19.45 14.12
C TYR A 142 2.76 -18.86 12.70
N GLN A 143 3.88 -18.97 12.01
CA GLN A 143 4.05 -18.48 10.65
C GLN A 143 4.13 -19.60 9.63
N SER A 144 3.51 -19.38 8.47
CA SER A 144 3.62 -20.27 7.32
C SER A 144 3.85 -19.46 6.04
N VAL A 145 4.70 -19.99 5.16
CA VAL A 145 4.94 -19.46 3.81
C VAL A 145 4.90 -20.63 2.83
N TRP A 146 4.03 -20.52 1.83
CA TRP A 146 3.93 -21.50 0.76
C TRP A 146 3.70 -20.81 -0.58
N PHE A 147 3.85 -21.57 -1.67
CA PHE A 147 3.76 -21.08 -3.03
C PHE A 147 2.79 -21.94 -3.83
N ILE A 148 1.92 -21.29 -4.61
CA ILE A 148 1.14 -21.94 -5.66
C ILE A 148 1.82 -21.65 -6.99
N VAL A 149 2.29 -22.70 -7.66
CA VAL A 149 3.01 -22.65 -8.93
C VAL A 149 2.11 -23.19 -10.04
N TYR A 150 1.82 -22.33 -11.00
CA TYR A 150 0.99 -22.67 -12.16
C TYR A 150 1.90 -23.23 -13.26
N PRO A 151 1.61 -24.42 -13.82
CA PRO A 151 2.41 -24.99 -14.89
C PRO A 151 2.35 -24.12 -16.15
N GLY A 152 3.40 -24.17 -16.97
CA GLY A 152 3.49 -23.43 -18.23
C GLY A 152 4.90 -22.96 -18.51
N THR A 153 5.05 -22.10 -19.51
CA THR A 153 6.33 -21.48 -19.88
C THR A 153 6.60 -20.27 -19.01
N ILE A 154 7.84 -20.15 -18.54
CA ILE A 154 8.29 -18.98 -17.79
C ILE A 154 8.06 -17.71 -18.63
N PRO A 155 7.30 -16.72 -18.10
CA PRO A 155 7.16 -15.44 -18.79
C PRO A 155 8.51 -14.76 -18.96
N ARG A 156 8.58 -13.79 -19.87
CA ARG A 156 9.77 -12.96 -20.03
C ARG A 156 9.87 -12.02 -18.83
N GLU A 157 10.56 -12.48 -17.81
CA GLU A 157 10.81 -11.76 -16.56
C GLU A 157 12.27 -11.27 -16.49
N PRO A 158 12.58 -10.36 -15.55
CA PRO A 158 13.95 -9.95 -15.28
C PRO A 158 14.86 -11.16 -15.08
N ASN A 159 15.96 -11.23 -15.83
CA ASN A 159 16.89 -12.35 -15.82
C ASN A 159 18.09 -12.12 -14.90
N LYS A 160 18.09 -11.02 -14.16
CA LYS A 160 19.02 -10.71 -13.08
C LYS A 160 18.32 -9.79 -12.07
N ILE A 161 18.44 -10.11 -10.78
CA ILE A 161 17.93 -9.27 -9.70
C ILE A 161 19.06 -8.95 -8.74
N ILE A 162 19.17 -7.68 -8.36
CA ILE A 162 20.16 -7.19 -7.41
C ILE A 162 19.42 -6.44 -6.30
N GLY A 163 19.40 -7.00 -5.10
CA GLY A 163 18.95 -6.31 -3.89
C GLY A 163 20.06 -5.42 -3.36
N VAL A 164 19.73 -4.16 -3.08
CA VAL A 164 20.70 -3.14 -2.64
C VAL A 164 20.56 -2.87 -1.16
N PHE A 165 19.33 -2.54 -0.76
CA PHE A 165 18.94 -2.41 0.64
C PHE A 165 17.93 -3.51 0.93
N ASN A 166 18.18 -4.27 1.98
CA ASN A 166 17.27 -5.29 2.47
C ASN A 166 17.27 -5.21 3.98
N ASN A 167 16.53 -4.25 4.51
CA ASN A 167 16.41 -4.05 5.95
C ASN A 167 15.14 -4.71 6.47
N THR A 168 15.14 -6.04 6.41
CA THR A 168 14.00 -6.87 6.79
C THR A 168 14.15 -7.44 8.20
N GLY A 169 15.15 -7.00 8.97
CA GLY A 169 15.43 -7.49 10.32
C GLY A 169 14.53 -6.86 11.40
N SER A 170 14.40 -7.53 12.54
CA SER A 170 13.60 -7.06 13.67
C SER A 170 14.17 -5.75 14.27
N TYR A 171 13.40 -4.67 14.30
CA TYR A 171 13.70 -3.45 15.06
C TYR A 171 13.74 -3.77 16.55
N THR A 172 14.69 -3.16 17.24
CA THR A 172 14.70 -3.10 18.69
C THR A 172 14.91 -1.63 19.06
N PRO A 173 14.03 -1.00 19.85
CA PRO A 173 14.13 0.43 20.23
C PRO A 173 15.46 0.86 20.87
N LYS A 174 16.35 -0.08 21.22
CA LYS A 174 17.69 0.18 21.77
C LYS A 174 18.80 0.37 20.73
N ASP A 175 18.60 -0.01 19.47
CA ASP A 175 19.65 0.01 18.43
C ASP A 175 19.13 0.71 17.17
N PRO A 176 18.88 2.02 17.26
CA PRO A 176 18.04 2.71 16.30
C PRO A 176 18.83 3.09 15.03
N VAL A 177 20.07 2.59 14.92
CA VAL A 177 20.93 2.63 13.74
C VAL A 177 20.65 1.45 12.78
N LYS A 178 20.02 0.36 13.26
CA LYS A 178 19.80 -0.84 12.42
C LYS A 178 18.48 -0.86 11.69
N ASN A 179 17.39 -0.29 12.24
CA ASN A 179 16.26 0.13 11.44
C ASN A 179 16.15 1.64 11.56
N ILE A 180 16.87 2.30 10.65
CA ILE A 180 16.54 3.61 10.09
C ILE A 180 15.79 4.53 11.06
N LEU A 181 16.46 4.96 12.13
CA LEU A 181 16.34 6.37 12.47
C LEU A 181 17.03 7.13 11.35
N ILE A 182 16.23 7.72 10.48
CA ILE A 182 16.75 8.74 9.59
C ILE A 182 16.43 10.08 10.26
N PRO A 183 17.37 10.72 11.00
CA PRO A 183 17.19 12.14 11.30
C PRO A 183 16.93 12.90 9.99
N TYR A 184 16.10 13.94 10.03
CA TYR A 184 15.67 14.77 8.90
C TYR A 184 16.69 14.77 7.73
N ASN A 185 16.28 14.28 6.54
CA ASN A 185 17.12 14.15 5.33
C ASN A 185 18.30 13.17 5.37
N THR A 186 18.22 12.01 6.02
CA THR A 186 19.31 11.00 5.90
C THR A 186 19.22 10.13 4.64
N SER A 187 20.40 9.68 4.21
CA SER A 187 20.62 8.93 2.98
C SER A 187 21.36 7.62 3.27
N LEU A 188 20.84 6.51 2.77
CA LEU A 188 21.53 5.22 2.75
C LEU A 188 22.37 5.10 1.49
N LYS A 189 23.58 4.54 1.60
CA LYS A 189 24.51 4.38 0.48
C LYS A 189 25.07 2.96 0.40
N ARG A 190 25.12 2.40 -0.81
CA ARG A 190 25.74 1.08 -1.08
C ARG A 190 26.47 1.09 -2.42
N ASN A 191 27.60 0.40 -2.48
CA ASN A 191 28.25 0.12 -3.76
C ASN A 191 27.69 -1.17 -4.34
N VAL A 192 27.28 -1.13 -5.61
CA VAL A 192 26.59 -2.21 -6.30
C VAL A 192 27.24 -2.40 -7.66
N THR A 193 27.59 -3.64 -8.01
CA THR A 193 28.15 -3.98 -9.31
C THR A 193 27.07 -4.50 -10.24
N PHE A 194 26.81 -3.78 -11.32
CA PHE A 194 25.87 -4.17 -12.35
C PHE A 194 26.57 -4.84 -13.55
N PRO A 195 25.86 -5.69 -14.30
CA PRO A 195 26.31 -6.16 -15.60
C PRO A 195 26.52 -5.01 -16.59
N ASP A 196 27.38 -5.24 -17.58
CA ASP A 196 27.67 -4.31 -18.67
C ASP A 196 26.67 -4.40 -19.84
N ASN A 197 25.77 -5.38 -19.79
CA ASN A 197 24.85 -5.74 -20.87
C ASN A 197 23.37 -5.61 -20.49
N VAL A 198 23.04 -4.67 -19.58
CA VAL A 198 21.65 -4.36 -19.21
C VAL A 198 20.92 -3.71 -20.39
N THR A 199 19.75 -4.25 -20.73
CA THR A 199 18.88 -3.86 -21.86
C THR A 199 17.59 -3.17 -21.39
N ALA A 200 17.09 -3.52 -20.22
CA ALA A 200 15.98 -2.85 -19.54
C ALA A 200 16.13 -3.01 -18.03
N ALA A 201 15.59 -2.07 -17.27
CA ALA A 201 15.71 -2.08 -15.82
C ALA A 201 14.48 -1.45 -15.15
N PHE A 202 14.05 -2.07 -14.06
CA PHE A 202 13.02 -1.57 -13.18
C PHE A 202 13.56 -1.52 -11.75
N LEU A 203 13.12 -0.52 -11.00
CA LEU A 203 13.25 -0.50 -9.55
C LEU A 203 11.97 -1.04 -8.94
N ASN A 204 12.13 -1.81 -7.88
CA ASN A 204 11.05 -2.20 -6.99
C ASN A 204 11.48 -1.77 -5.57
N LEU A 205 10.71 -0.85 -4.99
CA LEU A 205 10.93 -0.30 -3.66
C LEU A 205 9.80 -0.74 -2.71
N TYR A 206 10.15 -1.46 -1.66
CA TYR A 206 9.31 -1.68 -0.49
C TYR A 206 9.70 -0.67 0.58
N ILE A 207 8.71 -0.02 1.16
CA ILE A 207 8.82 0.90 2.27
C ILE A 207 7.56 0.75 3.11
N LEU A 208 7.69 0.82 4.43
CA LEU A 208 6.56 0.77 5.33
C LEU A 208 6.73 1.84 6.39
N GLN A 209 5.72 2.68 6.49
CA GLN A 209 5.63 3.77 7.46
C GLN A 209 5.44 3.24 8.89
N ASN A 210 6.12 3.82 9.89
CA ASN A 210 6.00 3.43 11.29
C ASN A 210 6.36 4.61 12.22
N GLY A 211 6.06 4.49 13.51
CA GLY A 211 6.28 5.56 14.48
C GLY A 211 5.49 6.82 14.12
N ASN A 212 6.07 8.01 14.27
CA ASN A 212 5.36 9.23 13.85
C ASN A 212 5.07 9.25 12.34
N ASP A 213 5.94 8.64 11.53
CA ASP A 213 5.71 8.58 10.09
C ASP A 213 4.60 7.60 9.71
N GLU A 214 4.05 6.78 10.62
CA GLU A 214 2.86 5.97 10.36
C GLU A 214 1.67 6.79 9.86
N PHE A 215 1.58 8.05 10.31
CA PHE A 215 0.55 9.01 9.91
C PHE A 215 1.16 10.21 9.17
N TRP A 216 2.28 10.02 8.47
CA TRP A 216 3.05 11.12 7.82
C TRP A 216 2.22 12.10 6.97
N TYR A 217 1.07 11.67 6.47
CA TYR A 217 0.15 12.44 5.63
C TYR A 217 -0.71 13.43 6.43
N SER A 218 -0.87 13.23 7.74
CA SER A 218 -1.42 14.20 8.69
C SER A 218 -0.32 14.99 9.43
N ASN A 219 0.94 14.55 9.36
CA ASN A 219 2.06 15.30 9.93
C ASN A 219 2.34 16.62 9.20
N GLN A 220 3.30 17.39 9.72
CA GLN A 220 3.54 18.79 9.36
C GLN A 220 5.04 18.96 8.96
N PRO A 221 5.38 19.05 7.66
CA PRO A 221 4.50 19.05 6.49
C PRO A 221 3.92 17.67 6.14
N PRO A 222 2.73 17.62 5.50
CA PRO A 222 2.08 16.37 5.10
C PRO A 222 2.69 15.80 3.81
N PHE A 223 4.00 15.57 3.80
CA PHE A 223 4.74 15.13 2.62
C PHE A 223 6.03 14.41 2.97
N ARG A 224 6.30 13.33 2.25
CA ARG A 224 7.53 12.54 2.29
C ARG A 224 7.94 12.19 0.86
N GLU A 225 9.24 12.12 0.59
CA GLU A 225 9.75 11.75 -0.73
C GLU A 225 10.94 10.82 -0.61
N PHE A 226 10.91 9.73 -1.37
CA PHE A 226 12.02 8.80 -1.53
C PHE A 226 12.76 9.08 -2.84
N ILE A 227 14.02 9.51 -2.74
CA ILE A 227 14.88 9.80 -3.88
C ILE A 227 15.89 8.67 -4.04
N ILE A 228 15.93 8.05 -5.21
CA ILE A 228 16.90 7.02 -5.58
C ILE A 228 17.85 7.59 -6.63
N SER A 229 19.15 7.51 -6.36
CA SER A 229 20.19 7.97 -7.29
C SER A 229 21.25 6.91 -7.55
N VAL A 230 21.77 6.88 -8.79
CA VAL A 230 22.96 6.14 -9.18
C VAL A 230 24.10 7.14 -9.35
N ASN A 231 25.14 6.99 -8.55
CA ASN A 231 26.17 7.98 -8.29
C ASN A 231 25.53 9.32 -7.88
N ASN A 232 25.49 10.29 -8.80
CA ASN A 232 24.92 11.63 -8.57
C ASN A 232 23.70 11.89 -9.46
N THR A 233 23.18 10.87 -10.15
CA THR A 233 22.04 10.99 -11.07
C THR A 233 20.80 10.40 -10.43
N ILE A 234 19.78 11.22 -10.19
CA ILE A 234 18.47 10.76 -9.70
C ILE A 234 17.81 9.93 -10.79
N ILE A 235 17.41 8.71 -10.44
CA ILE A 235 16.77 7.76 -11.37
C ILE A 235 15.30 7.48 -11.03
N ALA A 236 14.89 7.76 -9.79
CA ALA A 236 13.52 7.64 -9.36
C ALA A 236 13.24 8.54 -8.17
N ARG A 237 11.98 8.98 -8.10
CA ARG A 237 11.38 9.67 -6.97
C ARG A 237 10.02 9.04 -6.73
N VAL A 238 9.69 8.83 -5.48
CA VAL A 238 8.48 8.14 -5.04
C VAL A 238 7.90 8.91 -3.87
N PHE A 239 6.65 9.35 -4.00
CA PHE A 239 5.85 9.79 -2.87
C PHE A 239 5.15 8.56 -2.31
N PRO A 240 5.27 8.27 -1.01
CA PRO A 240 4.59 7.13 -0.44
C PRO A 240 3.08 7.37 -0.52
N TYR A 241 2.36 6.32 -0.89
CA TYR A 241 0.92 6.26 -0.72
C TYR A 241 0.59 6.12 0.78
N PRO A 242 -0.43 6.79 1.31
CA PRO A 242 -0.73 6.75 2.73
C PRO A 242 -1.41 5.42 3.07
N ASN A 243 -0.62 4.42 3.50
CA ASN A 243 -1.12 3.11 3.86
C ASN A 243 -1.59 3.12 5.33
N ILE A 244 -2.91 3.03 5.56
CA ILE A 244 -3.46 2.97 6.92
C ILE A 244 -3.37 1.54 7.43
N GLN A 245 -2.65 1.36 8.54
CA GLN A 245 -2.49 0.05 9.17
C GLN A 245 -3.80 -0.40 9.83
N THR A 246 -3.91 -1.68 10.20
CA THR A 246 -5.20 -2.22 10.67
C THR A 246 -5.65 -1.64 12.01
N GLY A 247 -4.71 -1.11 12.81
CA GLY A 247 -4.98 -0.35 14.03
C GLY A 247 -4.95 1.16 13.88
N GLY A 248 -4.61 1.67 12.68
CA GLY A 248 -4.32 3.07 12.48
C GLY A 248 -5.58 3.94 12.49
N ILE A 249 -5.49 5.12 13.11
CA ILE A 249 -6.60 6.08 13.30
C ILE A 249 -7.74 5.50 14.15
N ASP A 250 -8.50 4.57 13.58
CA ASP A 250 -9.56 3.83 14.27
C ASP A 250 -9.58 2.35 13.86
N LEU A 251 -9.20 1.48 14.80
CA LEU A 251 -9.20 0.03 14.62
C LEU A 251 -10.58 -0.50 14.19
N PHE A 252 -11.68 0.07 14.68
CA PHE A 252 -13.00 -0.50 14.42
C PHE A 252 -13.50 -0.23 13.00
N ASN A 253 -13.03 0.85 12.36
CA ASN A 253 -13.25 1.09 10.93
C ASN A 253 -12.57 0.03 10.06
N TRP A 254 -11.37 -0.43 10.43
CA TRP A 254 -10.56 -1.33 9.59
C TRP A 254 -10.74 -2.81 9.86
N GLN A 255 -11.27 -3.18 11.04
CA GLN A 255 -11.49 -4.58 11.39
C GLN A 255 -12.41 -5.31 10.38
N PRO A 256 -13.54 -4.73 9.91
CA PRO A 256 -14.41 -5.44 8.96
C PRO A 256 -13.86 -5.43 7.53
N ILE A 257 -13.37 -4.27 7.07
CA ILE A 257 -12.83 -4.05 5.74
C ILE A 257 -11.59 -3.18 5.89
N HIS A 258 -10.44 -3.72 5.49
CA HIS A 258 -9.17 -3.04 5.66
C HIS A 258 -8.99 -1.91 4.65
N ALA A 259 -8.20 -0.90 5.04
CA ALA A 259 -7.68 0.10 4.12
C ALA A 259 -6.87 -0.53 2.97
N ILE A 260 -6.77 0.20 1.86
CA ILE A 260 -6.02 -0.20 0.66
C ILE A 260 -4.55 -0.36 1.01
N GLY A 261 -4.07 -1.60 0.94
CA GLY A 261 -2.67 -1.95 1.19
C GLY A 261 -2.34 -2.36 2.63
N ALA A 262 -3.29 -2.30 3.56
CA ALA A 262 -3.03 -2.52 4.99
C ALA A 262 -2.33 -3.86 5.26
N LEU A 263 -2.81 -4.94 4.63
CA LEU A 263 -2.29 -6.29 4.86
C LEU A 263 -1.13 -6.68 3.95
N MET A 264 -0.95 -6.01 2.82
CA MET A 264 0.05 -6.34 1.81
C MET A 264 0.39 -5.07 1.03
N ASP A 265 1.62 -4.61 1.20
CA ASP A 265 2.14 -3.47 0.46
C ASP A 265 2.37 -3.87 -0.99
N LYS A 266 1.91 -3.03 -1.91
CA LYS A 266 2.37 -3.10 -3.29
C LYS A 266 3.70 -2.34 -3.39
N PRO A 267 4.76 -2.95 -3.94
CA PRO A 267 6.00 -2.23 -4.13
C PRO A 267 5.85 -1.10 -5.14
N TYR A 268 6.59 -0.02 -4.92
CA TYR A 268 6.70 1.07 -5.89
C TYR A 268 7.59 0.61 -7.04
N MET A 269 6.97 0.39 -8.20
CA MET A 269 7.65 -0.04 -9.41
C MET A 269 7.97 1.15 -10.32
N VAL A 270 9.26 1.37 -10.59
CA VAL A 270 9.72 2.48 -11.43
C VAL A 270 10.52 1.96 -12.60
N ASN A 271 10.07 2.20 -13.83
CA ASN A 271 10.83 1.85 -15.04
C ASN A 271 12.02 2.81 -15.24
N ILE A 272 13.22 2.33 -14.96
CA ILE A 272 14.48 3.07 -15.09
C ILE A 272 15.26 2.69 -16.37
N THR A 273 14.61 2.03 -17.33
CA THR A 273 15.22 1.64 -18.61
C THR A 273 15.95 2.78 -19.33
N PRO A 274 15.45 4.03 -19.33
CA PRO A 274 16.18 5.14 -19.94
C PRO A 274 17.57 5.42 -19.32
N PHE A 275 17.86 4.90 -18.11
CA PHE A 275 19.12 5.09 -17.39
C PHE A 275 20.10 3.92 -17.46
N ILE A 276 19.82 2.87 -18.25
CA ILE A 276 20.66 1.66 -18.25
C ILE A 276 22.14 1.94 -18.56
N SER A 277 22.45 3.00 -19.31
CA SER A 277 23.84 3.41 -19.63
C SER A 277 24.67 3.78 -18.39
N ILE A 278 24.04 4.23 -17.30
CA ILE A 278 24.76 4.60 -16.07
C ILE A 278 24.88 3.47 -15.07
N LEU A 279 24.30 2.30 -15.33
CA LEU A 279 24.37 1.15 -14.43
C LEU A 279 25.69 0.40 -14.56
N ASN A 280 26.31 0.33 -15.74
CA ASN A 280 27.47 -0.54 -16.03
C ASN A 280 28.65 -0.44 -15.03
N GLY A 281 28.97 -1.56 -14.37
CA GLY A 281 30.08 -1.69 -13.43
C GLY A 281 29.67 -1.36 -12.00
N THR A 282 30.64 -1.05 -11.15
CA THR A 282 30.36 -0.66 -9.76
C THR A 282 29.86 0.78 -9.69
N LYS A 283 28.70 0.96 -9.08
CA LYS A 283 28.04 2.26 -8.86
C LYS A 283 27.71 2.46 -7.40
N ASN A 284 27.69 3.70 -6.99
CA ASN A 284 27.17 4.10 -5.69
C ASN A 284 25.66 4.30 -5.82
N ILE A 285 24.86 3.51 -5.11
CA ILE A 285 23.41 3.67 -5.04
C ILE A 285 23.09 4.42 -3.75
N ASN A 286 22.32 5.50 -3.87
CA ASN A 286 21.81 6.27 -2.73
C ASN A 286 20.28 6.20 -2.68
N LEU A 287 19.75 6.02 -1.47
CA LEU A 287 18.33 6.17 -1.14
C LEU A 287 18.22 7.28 -0.08
N THR A 288 17.52 8.36 -0.40
CA THR A 288 17.32 9.52 0.48
C THR A 288 15.84 9.69 0.78
N ILE A 289 15.49 9.99 2.02
CA ILE A 289 14.12 10.31 2.43
C ILE A 289 14.06 11.79 2.80
N VAL A 290 13.18 12.53 2.15
CA VAL A 290 12.94 13.95 2.42
C VAL A 290 11.80 14.08 3.42
N ASN A 291 11.93 15.03 4.35
CA ASN A 291 10.97 15.34 5.42
C ASN A 291 10.66 14.18 6.37
N ASN A 292 11.52 13.17 6.47
CA ASN A 292 11.37 12.08 7.44
C ASN A 292 11.27 12.63 8.87
N GLU A 293 10.33 12.12 9.65
CA GLU A 293 10.13 12.54 11.05
C GLU A 293 10.54 11.47 12.04
N ASP A 294 10.30 10.20 11.72
CA ASP A 294 10.65 9.09 12.60
C ASP A 294 11.25 7.92 11.81
N GLN A 295 10.44 6.94 11.42
CA GLN A 295 10.98 5.66 10.94
C GLN A 295 10.21 5.06 9.77
N TRP A 296 10.98 4.52 8.83
CA TRP A 296 10.51 3.68 7.74
C TRP A 296 11.19 2.32 7.82
N ILE A 297 10.39 1.28 7.95
CA ILE A 297 10.84 -0.08 8.16
C ILE A 297 10.56 -0.95 6.93
N ARG A 298 11.05 -2.20 6.96
CA ARG A 298 10.92 -3.18 5.87
C ARG A 298 11.38 -2.63 4.51
N ILE A 299 12.44 -1.82 4.53
CA ILE A 299 12.96 -1.21 3.31
C ILE A 299 13.65 -2.26 2.43
N GLY A 300 13.13 -2.44 1.23
CA GLY A 300 13.66 -3.32 0.21
C GLY A 300 13.84 -2.55 -1.10
N LEU A 301 15.08 -2.37 -1.56
CA LEU A 301 15.36 -1.77 -2.89
C LEU A 301 15.97 -2.82 -3.81
N ASN A 302 15.21 -3.20 -4.84
CA ASN A 302 15.60 -4.21 -5.80
C ASN A 302 15.73 -3.61 -7.20
N PHE A 303 16.83 -3.92 -7.87
CA PHE A 303 16.99 -3.70 -9.31
C PHE A 303 16.61 -4.97 -10.05
N LEU A 304 15.58 -4.87 -10.87
CA LEU A 304 15.07 -5.93 -11.74
C LEU A 304 15.60 -5.66 -13.14
N LEU A 305 16.56 -6.48 -13.57
CA LEU A 305 17.35 -6.23 -14.78
C LEU A 305 17.05 -7.28 -15.86
N TYR A 306 16.91 -6.80 -17.09
CA TYR A 306 16.96 -7.61 -18.29
C TYR A 306 18.34 -7.45 -18.92
N THR A 307 19.08 -8.53 -19.10
CA THR A 307 20.40 -8.55 -19.74
C THR A 307 20.34 -9.21 -21.11
N GLY A 308 21.20 -8.78 -22.04
CA GLY A 308 21.23 -9.25 -23.43
C GLY A 308 22.61 -9.17 -24.07
N SER A 309 22.67 -9.08 -25.40
CA SER A 309 23.93 -8.81 -26.12
C SER A 309 24.39 -7.37 -25.89
N ASN A 310 25.69 -7.09 -26.04
CA ASN A 310 26.30 -5.80 -25.74
C ASN A 310 25.47 -4.62 -26.26
N VAL A 311 25.06 -3.76 -25.32
CA VAL A 311 24.27 -2.56 -25.58
C VAL A 311 25.20 -1.36 -25.61
N LYS A 312 25.16 -0.57 -26.69
CA LYS A 312 25.64 0.80 -26.66
C LYS A 312 24.46 1.71 -26.36
N SER A 313 24.53 2.44 -25.25
CA SER A 313 23.47 3.37 -24.87
C SER A 313 23.99 4.71 -24.39
N SER A 314 23.18 5.72 -24.64
CA SER A 314 23.35 7.09 -24.15
C SER A 314 21.99 7.61 -23.68
N TYR A 315 21.99 8.56 -22.76
CA TYR A 315 20.78 9.14 -22.21
C TYR A 315 20.89 10.67 -22.12
N ASN A 316 19.76 11.34 -22.21
CA ASN A 316 19.61 12.78 -21.96
C ASN A 316 18.41 12.97 -21.04
N VAL A 317 18.59 13.78 -20.00
CA VAL A 317 17.56 14.08 -18.99
C VAL A 317 17.31 15.57 -18.95
N LYS A 318 16.04 15.95 -18.92
CA LYS A 318 15.58 17.28 -18.52
C LYS A 318 14.71 17.14 -17.30
N PHE A 319 14.91 18.05 -16.36
CA PHE A 319 14.31 17.95 -15.04
C PHE A 319 13.91 19.34 -14.55
N SER A 320 12.72 19.44 -13.98
CA SER A 320 12.26 20.63 -13.28
C SER A 320 11.36 20.23 -12.12
N GLU A 321 11.48 20.95 -11.01
CA GLU A 321 10.71 20.71 -9.81
C GLU A 321 10.23 22.01 -9.19
N VAL A 322 9.09 21.96 -8.52
CA VAL A 322 8.54 23.05 -7.71
C VAL A 322 8.07 22.43 -6.40
N TYR A 323 8.55 22.98 -5.28
CA TYR A 323 8.10 22.63 -3.94
C TYR A 323 7.63 23.90 -3.24
N ASN A 324 6.36 23.94 -2.87
CA ASN A 324 5.77 25.05 -2.12
C ASN A 324 5.14 24.49 -0.85
N TYR A 325 5.72 24.85 0.29
CA TYR A 325 5.15 24.58 1.60
C TYR A 325 4.64 25.88 2.22
N THR A 326 3.41 25.88 2.72
CA THR A 326 2.84 27.00 3.46
C THR A 326 2.28 26.47 4.78
N GLN A 327 2.75 27.06 5.88
CA GLN A 327 2.25 26.80 7.23
C GLN A 327 1.74 28.09 7.85
N ASN A 328 0.58 28.03 8.50
CA ASN A 328 -0.03 29.14 9.20
C ASN A 328 -0.66 28.71 10.54
N PRO A 329 -0.24 29.27 11.70
CA PRO A 329 0.85 30.22 11.86
C PRO A 329 2.21 29.55 11.61
N LYS A 330 3.18 30.31 11.07
CA LYS A 330 4.54 29.79 10.87
C LYS A 330 5.17 29.40 12.21
N THR A 331 5.67 28.17 12.31
CA THR A 331 6.45 27.74 13.48
C THR A 331 7.93 28.09 13.32
N VAL A 332 8.63 28.22 14.45
CA VAL A 332 10.08 28.42 14.50
C VAL A 332 10.61 27.33 15.45
N ASN A 333 11.16 26.24 14.91
CA ASN A 333 11.71 25.05 15.60
C ASN A 333 10.78 23.86 15.84
N GLU A 334 10.13 23.31 14.80
CA GLU A 334 9.37 22.03 14.84
C GLU A 334 8.34 21.92 15.99
N SER A 335 7.99 23.05 16.61
CA SER A 335 7.17 23.12 17.81
C SER A 335 5.97 24.01 17.52
N ILE A 336 4.79 23.43 17.68
CA ILE A 336 3.53 24.14 17.57
C ILE A 336 3.50 25.24 18.65
N PRO A 337 3.23 26.51 18.31
CA PRO A 337 3.16 27.57 19.31
C PRO A 337 2.08 27.21 20.33
N SER A 338 2.37 27.30 21.63
CA SER A 338 1.42 26.95 22.69
C SER A 338 0.14 27.81 22.73
N SER A 339 0.14 28.91 21.98
CA SER A 339 -1.00 29.82 21.78
C SER A 339 -1.73 29.60 20.45
N ALA A 340 -1.30 28.62 19.63
CA ALA A 340 -1.92 28.34 18.35
C ALA A 340 -3.31 27.75 18.57
N GLU A 341 -4.33 28.48 18.13
CA GLU A 341 -5.71 27.98 18.08
C GLU A 341 -5.92 27.07 16.86
N TYR A 342 -5.20 27.33 15.77
CA TYR A 342 -5.22 26.52 14.57
C TYR A 342 -3.80 26.32 14.05
N LEU A 343 -3.60 25.22 13.33
CA LEU A 343 -2.48 25.00 12.43
C LEU A 343 -3.02 24.65 11.04
N ASN A 344 -2.55 25.32 10.00
CA ASN A 344 -2.96 25.08 8.62
C ASN A 344 -1.73 24.96 7.74
N ASP A 345 -1.46 23.73 7.35
CA ASP A 345 -0.34 23.34 6.53
C ASP A 345 -0.82 22.92 5.16
N SER A 346 -0.13 23.38 4.12
CA SER A 346 -0.38 22.98 2.75
C SER A 346 0.93 22.75 2.01
N GLN A 347 0.97 21.65 1.29
CA GLN A 347 2.08 21.25 0.46
C GLN A 347 1.63 21.17 -1.00
N TYR A 348 2.40 21.76 -1.89
CA TYR A 348 2.30 21.55 -3.32
C TYR A 348 3.67 21.12 -3.86
N VAL A 349 3.71 19.98 -4.55
CA VAL A 349 4.90 19.51 -5.25
C VAL A 349 4.54 19.20 -6.69
N LEU A 350 5.36 19.68 -7.62
CA LEU A 350 5.27 19.34 -9.03
C LEU A 350 6.64 18.92 -9.53
N ILE A 351 6.74 17.66 -9.94
CA ILE A 351 7.94 17.12 -10.59
C ILE A 351 7.62 16.89 -12.06
N LYS A 352 8.50 17.40 -12.93
CA LYS A 352 8.51 17.06 -14.35
C LYS A 352 9.87 16.49 -14.72
N TYR A 353 9.82 15.32 -15.35
CA TYR A 353 10.98 14.55 -15.66
C TYR A 353 10.84 13.97 -17.07
N ASP A 354 11.70 14.43 -17.98
CA ASP A 354 11.76 13.95 -19.36
C ASP A 354 13.11 13.29 -19.58
N VAL A 355 13.10 12.05 -20.04
CA VAL A 355 14.32 11.34 -20.42
C VAL A 355 14.17 10.65 -21.75
N SER A 356 15.23 10.74 -22.53
CA SER A 356 15.38 10.00 -23.76
C SER A 356 16.66 9.18 -23.70
N SER A 357 16.62 7.95 -24.18
CA SER A 357 17.81 7.14 -24.42
C SER A 357 17.79 6.53 -25.80
N LEU A 358 18.98 6.28 -26.33
CA LEU A 358 19.20 5.51 -27.55
C LEU A 358 19.88 4.19 -27.15
N ASN A 359 19.32 3.06 -27.55
CA ASN A 359 19.82 1.72 -27.27
C ASN A 359 19.76 0.87 -28.54
N ASN A 360 20.91 0.57 -29.17
CA ASN A 360 20.99 -0.34 -30.33
C ASN A 360 19.90 -0.09 -31.42
N ASN A 361 19.65 1.18 -31.77
CA ASN A 361 18.63 1.69 -32.71
C ASN A 361 17.19 1.78 -32.20
N GLU A 362 16.96 1.47 -30.92
CA GLU A 362 15.71 1.74 -30.22
C GLU A 362 15.81 3.08 -29.47
N VAL A 363 14.84 3.96 -29.68
CA VAL A 363 14.74 5.21 -28.94
C VAL A 363 13.67 5.07 -27.88
N ILE A 364 14.03 5.32 -26.63
CA ILE A 364 13.14 5.19 -25.49
C ILE A 364 12.96 6.58 -24.88
N TYR A 365 11.73 7.05 -24.85
CA TYR A 365 11.33 8.27 -24.16
C TYR A 365 10.50 7.90 -22.94
N ARG A 366 10.74 8.61 -21.84
CA ARG A 366 9.88 8.61 -20.67
C ARG A 366 9.65 10.04 -20.25
N ASN A 367 8.40 10.48 -20.31
CA ASN A 367 7.96 11.74 -19.73
C ASN A 367 7.13 11.42 -18.49
N LEU A 368 7.42 12.07 -17.39
CA LEU A 368 6.71 11.90 -16.13
C LEU A 368 6.36 13.27 -15.58
N THR A 369 5.08 13.43 -15.24
CA THR A 369 4.59 14.52 -14.40
C THR A 369 4.01 13.90 -13.15
N ASP A 370 4.48 14.35 -12.00
CA ASP A 370 4.00 13.92 -10.70
C ASP A 370 3.60 15.17 -9.93
N LYS A 371 2.30 15.28 -9.64
CA LYS A 371 1.70 16.42 -8.96
C LYS A 371 1.11 15.94 -7.65
N PHE A 372 1.67 16.43 -6.56
CA PHE A 372 1.20 16.16 -5.21
C PHE A 372 0.66 17.45 -4.59
N VAL A 373 -0.52 17.35 -3.98
CA VAL A 373 -1.13 18.42 -3.19
C VAL A 373 -1.61 17.80 -1.89
N ALA A 374 -1.23 18.40 -0.76
CA ALA A 374 -1.80 18.02 0.52
C ALA A 374 -2.10 19.24 1.36
N SER A 375 -3.06 19.10 2.27
CA SER A 375 -3.36 20.07 3.31
C SER A 375 -3.68 19.35 4.61
N ASN A 376 -3.21 19.88 5.72
CA ASN A 376 -3.63 19.47 7.05
C ASN A 376 -4.07 20.70 7.86
N ILE A 377 -5.27 20.66 8.42
CA ILE A 377 -5.81 21.75 9.24
C ILE A 377 -6.22 21.18 10.59
N GLU A 378 -5.58 21.67 11.65
CA GLU A 378 -5.81 21.25 13.02
C GLU A 378 -6.37 22.41 13.85
N TYR A 379 -7.38 22.15 14.67
CA TYR A 379 -7.90 23.05 15.70
C TYR A 379 -7.46 22.56 17.07
N ASP A 380 -7.01 23.49 17.90
CA ASP A 380 -6.38 23.25 19.19
C ASP A 380 -5.26 22.18 19.12
N PRO A 381 -4.23 22.39 18.28
CA PRO A 381 -3.14 21.43 18.08
C PRO A 381 -2.26 21.19 19.32
N ASN A 382 -2.50 21.91 20.42
CA ASN A 382 -1.83 21.71 21.70
C ASN A 382 -2.75 21.09 22.76
N GLU A 383 -3.99 20.77 22.40
CA GLU A 383 -5.02 20.22 23.29
C GLU A 383 -5.20 21.03 24.59
N ASN A 384 -5.15 22.37 24.51
CA ASN A 384 -5.06 23.23 25.68
C ASN A 384 -6.12 24.33 25.76
N ILE A 385 -7.03 24.42 24.78
CA ILE A 385 -8.10 25.41 24.77
C ILE A 385 -9.29 24.90 25.57
N LEU A 386 -9.40 25.45 26.77
CA LEU A 386 -10.43 25.07 27.73
C LEU A 386 -11.69 25.92 27.61
N ASN A 387 -12.81 25.31 27.22
CA ASN A 387 -14.11 25.97 27.12
C ASN A 387 -15.03 25.55 28.27
N LYS A 388 -15.83 26.47 28.81
CA LYS A 388 -16.82 26.12 29.85
C LYS A 388 -17.92 25.25 29.24
N TYR A 389 -18.22 24.12 29.87
CA TYR A 389 -19.27 23.20 29.41
C TYR A 389 -19.97 22.55 30.60
N SER A 390 -21.27 22.80 30.75
CA SER A 390 -22.05 22.32 31.90
C SER A 390 -21.37 22.67 33.24
N ASN A 391 -21.27 21.71 34.17
CA ASN A 391 -20.60 21.83 35.48
C ASN A 391 -19.08 21.53 35.40
N GLY A 392 -18.44 21.88 34.29
CA GLY A 392 -17.05 21.54 34.04
C GLY A 392 -16.51 22.27 32.82
N TYR A 393 -15.69 21.57 32.04
CA TYR A 393 -15.03 22.10 30.86
C TYR A 393 -14.99 21.08 29.72
N ILE A 394 -14.75 21.57 28.51
CA ILE A 394 -14.52 20.77 27.32
C ILE A 394 -13.28 21.29 26.58
N ILE A 395 -12.46 20.38 26.10
CA ILE A 395 -11.41 20.62 25.11
C ILE A 395 -11.88 19.97 23.82
N ASN A 396 -11.82 20.69 22.71
CA ASN A 396 -12.18 20.15 21.39
C ASN A 396 -10.95 20.24 20.50
N VAL A 397 -10.59 19.11 19.91
CA VAL A 397 -9.53 18.99 18.92
C VAL A 397 -10.19 18.53 17.62
N SER A 398 -9.78 19.05 16.49
CA SER A 398 -10.23 18.52 15.20
C SER A 398 -9.14 18.63 14.16
N GLU A 399 -9.05 17.64 13.29
CA GLU A 399 -8.06 17.58 12.23
C GLU A 399 -8.73 17.27 10.89
N LEU A 400 -8.35 18.01 9.86
CA LEU A 400 -8.83 17.89 8.49
C LEU A 400 -7.64 17.70 7.57
N THR A 401 -7.40 16.47 7.16
CA THR A 401 -6.31 16.11 6.25
C THR A 401 -6.87 15.81 4.87
N SER A 402 -6.23 16.33 3.83
CA SER A 402 -6.48 15.96 2.44
C SER A 402 -5.14 15.79 1.74
N MET A 403 -4.96 14.66 1.06
CA MET A 403 -3.80 14.36 0.22
C MET A 403 -4.31 13.89 -1.13
N HIS A 404 -3.70 14.41 -2.19
CA HIS A 404 -4.01 14.08 -3.57
C HIS A 404 -2.75 14.07 -4.41
N GLU A 405 -2.46 12.93 -5.03
CA GLU A 405 -1.34 12.75 -5.95
C GLU A 405 -1.86 12.29 -7.31
N ILE A 406 -1.39 12.94 -8.37
CA ILE A 406 -1.61 12.52 -9.75
C ILE A 406 -0.27 12.31 -10.43
N ILE A 407 0.02 11.06 -10.78
CA ILE A 407 1.18 10.66 -11.57
C ILE A 407 0.72 10.35 -12.99
N THR A 408 1.25 11.08 -13.96
CA THR A 408 1.10 10.77 -15.39
C THR A 408 2.46 10.42 -15.97
N CYS A 409 2.59 9.22 -16.52
CA CYS A 409 3.82 8.77 -17.15
C CYS A 409 3.57 8.20 -18.55
N ASP A 410 4.27 8.78 -19.52
CA ASP A 410 4.27 8.35 -20.91
C ASP A 410 5.58 7.67 -21.24
N TYR A 411 5.50 6.39 -21.59
CA TYR A 411 6.62 5.63 -22.13
C TYR A 411 6.43 5.51 -23.64
N THR A 412 7.39 5.98 -24.42
CA THR A 412 7.40 5.80 -25.87
C THR A 412 8.64 5.04 -26.27
N THR A 413 8.47 3.93 -26.99
CA THR A 413 9.56 3.15 -27.56
C THR A 413 9.44 3.19 -29.08
N ILE A 414 10.52 3.55 -29.78
CA ILE A 414 10.57 3.63 -31.24
C ILE A 414 11.63 2.66 -31.75
N ASN A 415 11.23 1.73 -32.62
CA ASN A 415 12.10 0.67 -33.12
C ASN A 415 11.72 0.32 -34.57
N HIS A 416 12.64 0.44 -35.54
CA HIS A 416 12.45 0.06 -36.95
C HIS A 416 11.07 0.41 -37.57
N GLY A 417 10.55 1.62 -37.33
CA GLY A 417 9.26 2.08 -37.87
C GLY A 417 8.02 1.73 -37.02
N TYR A 418 8.20 1.01 -35.91
CA TYR A 418 7.19 0.79 -34.88
C TYR A 418 7.32 1.86 -33.79
N LYS A 419 6.19 2.35 -33.31
CA LYS A 419 6.12 3.23 -32.14
C LYS A 419 5.13 2.62 -31.15
N ASP A 420 5.62 2.23 -29.98
CA ASP A 420 4.79 1.78 -28.86
C ASP A 420 4.69 2.92 -27.85
N VAL A 421 3.47 3.27 -27.45
CA VAL A 421 3.19 4.32 -26.47
C VAL A 421 2.36 3.69 -25.35
N LYS A 422 2.91 3.71 -24.14
CA LYS A 422 2.21 3.33 -22.93
C LYS A 422 2.04 4.54 -22.04
N MET A 423 0.81 4.97 -21.87
CA MET A 423 0.43 6.03 -20.93
C MET A 423 -0.11 5.36 -19.67
N LYS A 424 0.43 5.74 -18.51
CA LYS A 424 -0.08 5.34 -17.21
C LYS A 424 -0.42 6.58 -16.42
N THR A 425 -1.67 6.68 -15.99
CA THR A 425 -2.13 7.65 -15.00
C THR A 425 -2.43 6.89 -13.71
N SER A 426 -1.97 7.43 -12.60
CA SER A 426 -2.30 6.93 -11.28
C SER A 426 -2.69 8.11 -10.42
N GLU A 427 -3.84 8.00 -9.77
CA GLU A 427 -4.41 8.99 -8.90
C GLU A 427 -4.62 8.35 -7.53
N TYR A 428 -4.09 9.00 -6.52
CA TYR A 428 -4.14 8.53 -5.14
C TYR A 428 -4.72 9.64 -4.29
N SER A 429 -5.67 9.32 -3.42
CA SER A 429 -6.18 10.31 -2.48
C SER A 429 -6.46 9.73 -1.11
N VAL A 430 -6.27 10.56 -0.09
CA VAL A 430 -6.70 10.30 1.28
C VAL A 430 -7.35 11.56 1.84
N ASN A 431 -8.53 11.42 2.43
CA ASN A 431 -9.23 12.50 3.12
C ASN A 431 -9.65 12.02 4.50
N LEU A 432 -9.14 12.67 5.55
CA LEU A 432 -9.46 12.41 6.95
C LEU A 432 -10.18 13.63 7.54
N ASN A 433 -11.26 13.38 8.25
CA ASN A 433 -11.89 14.35 9.14
C ASN A 433 -11.98 13.71 10.52
N TYR A 434 -11.15 14.16 11.46
CA TYR A 434 -11.07 13.68 12.82
C TYR A 434 -11.53 14.76 13.79
N GLY A 435 -12.20 14.34 14.86
CA GLY A 435 -12.63 15.21 15.95
C GLY A 435 -12.56 14.47 17.28
N CYS A 436 -12.05 15.14 18.31
CA CYS A 436 -12.01 14.65 19.67
C CYS A 436 -12.53 15.71 20.63
N SER A 437 -13.39 15.31 21.55
CA SER A 437 -13.90 16.14 22.64
C SER A 437 -13.55 15.50 23.98
N ILE A 438 -12.80 16.22 24.82
CA ILE A 438 -12.39 15.78 26.16
C ILE A 438 -13.22 16.54 27.19
N LEU A 439 -13.96 15.82 28.02
CA LEU A 439 -14.82 16.39 29.07
C LEU A 439 -14.13 16.36 30.42
N LEU A 440 -14.03 17.51 31.07
CA LEU A 440 -13.43 17.67 32.40
C LEU A 440 -14.45 18.18 33.42
N ASN A 441 -14.33 17.78 34.69
CA ASN A 441 -15.10 18.40 35.78
C ASN A 441 -14.46 19.73 36.24
N ASP A 442 -15.11 20.41 37.21
CA ASP A 442 -14.59 21.67 37.78
C ASP A 442 -13.21 21.53 38.49
N ASN A 443 -12.77 20.30 38.80
CA ASN A 443 -11.44 19.99 39.33
C ASN A 443 -10.44 19.57 38.23
N TYR A 444 -10.77 19.78 36.95
CA TYR A 444 -9.96 19.40 35.78
C TYR A 444 -9.70 17.88 35.65
N GLN A 445 -10.56 17.05 36.23
CA GLN A 445 -10.44 15.60 36.10
C GLN A 445 -11.23 15.12 34.88
N LEU A 446 -10.66 14.17 34.14
CA LEU A 446 -11.29 13.54 32.99
C LEU A 446 -12.57 12.79 33.37
N THR A 447 -13.67 13.17 32.74
CA THR A 447 -15.02 12.62 32.97
C THR A 447 -15.65 12.01 31.73
N GLY A 448 -15.09 12.28 30.55
CA GLY A 448 -15.55 11.65 29.32
C GLY A 448 -14.70 12.04 28.12
N ILE A 449 -14.88 11.30 27.05
CA ILE A 449 -14.24 11.51 25.76
C ILE A 449 -15.25 11.19 24.67
N ALA A 450 -15.22 11.93 23.57
CA ALA A 450 -15.90 11.56 22.33
C ALA A 450 -14.92 11.71 21.18
N ILE A 451 -14.87 10.72 20.30
CA ILE A 451 -14.03 10.69 19.11
C ILE A 451 -14.95 10.46 17.93
N LYS A 452 -14.68 11.15 16.83
CA LYS A 452 -15.37 10.95 15.57
C LYS A 452 -14.36 11.03 14.46
N ASP A 453 -14.42 10.12 13.52
CA ASP A 453 -13.58 10.17 12.34
C ASP A 453 -14.37 9.87 11.06
N THR A 454 -13.82 10.26 9.93
CA THR A 454 -14.29 9.85 8.61
C THR A 454 -13.07 9.82 7.71
N LEU A 455 -12.81 8.65 7.13
CA LEU A 455 -11.67 8.45 6.26
C LEU A 455 -12.13 7.95 4.90
N THR A 456 -11.64 8.58 3.85
CA THR A 456 -11.76 8.08 2.48
C THR A 456 -10.38 7.89 1.91
N GLN A 457 -10.15 6.74 1.28
CA GLN A 457 -8.91 6.40 0.61
C GLN A 457 -9.23 5.89 -0.78
N THR A 458 -8.60 6.46 -1.82
CA THR A 458 -8.80 6.03 -3.21
C THR A 458 -7.48 5.76 -3.92
N ARG A 459 -7.53 4.80 -4.84
CA ARG A 459 -6.44 4.41 -5.72
C ARG A 459 -6.97 4.10 -7.10
N ASP A 460 -6.83 5.05 -8.00
CA ASP A 460 -7.35 4.94 -9.36
C ASP A 460 -6.20 4.83 -10.35
N ILE A 461 -6.16 3.74 -11.12
CA ILE A 461 -5.05 3.46 -12.05
C ILE A 461 -5.62 3.21 -13.43
N SER A 462 -5.27 4.09 -14.36
CA SER A 462 -5.57 3.93 -15.78
C SER A 462 -4.30 3.69 -16.58
N ILE A 463 -4.29 2.64 -17.40
CA ILE A 463 -3.20 2.32 -18.32
C ILE A 463 -3.77 2.24 -19.72
N THR A 464 -3.30 3.10 -20.61
CA THR A 464 -3.58 3.06 -22.04
C THR A 464 -2.34 2.61 -22.78
N ASN A 465 -2.43 1.49 -23.50
CA ASN A 465 -1.37 1.04 -24.41
C ASN A 465 -1.81 1.31 -25.85
N MET A 466 -0.95 1.95 -26.64
CA MET A 466 -1.16 2.24 -28.05
C MET A 466 0.04 1.77 -28.86
N LEU A 467 -0.19 0.84 -29.78
CA LEU A 467 0.83 0.38 -30.72
C LEU A 467 0.57 0.96 -32.11
N TYR A 468 1.59 1.57 -32.70
CA TYR A 468 1.56 2.16 -34.03
C TYR A 468 2.46 1.38 -34.99
N HIS A 469 1.89 0.92 -36.11
CA HIS A 469 2.62 0.32 -37.23
C HIS A 469 2.19 0.92 -38.57
N GLY A 470 2.95 1.91 -39.07
CA GLY A 470 2.65 2.64 -40.31
C GLY A 470 1.40 3.52 -40.23
N TYR A 471 0.22 2.88 -40.13
CA TYR A 471 -1.11 3.50 -39.99
C TYR A 471 -2.07 2.72 -39.08
N VAL A 472 -1.72 1.51 -38.62
CA VAL A 472 -2.59 0.70 -37.74
C VAL A 472 -2.34 1.07 -36.28
N ILE A 473 -3.42 1.45 -35.59
CA ILE A 473 -3.44 1.70 -34.14
C ILE A 473 -4.21 0.55 -33.49
N SER A 474 -3.55 -0.20 -32.61
CA SER A 474 -4.26 -1.03 -31.63
C SER A 474 -4.15 -0.36 -30.27
N SER A 475 -5.29 -0.14 -29.60
CA SER A 475 -5.36 0.39 -28.25
C SER A 475 -5.95 -0.62 -27.28
N SER A 476 -5.42 -0.67 -26.06
CA SER A 476 -6.08 -1.32 -24.93
C SER A 476 -6.05 -0.40 -23.73
N ASN A 477 -7.12 -0.39 -22.95
CA ASN A 477 -7.17 0.34 -21.68
C ASN A 477 -7.42 -0.62 -20.54
N MET A 478 -6.71 -0.41 -19.45
CA MET A 478 -6.93 -1.10 -18.19
C MET A 478 -7.20 -0.06 -17.12
N ILE A 479 -8.33 -0.18 -16.43
CA ILE A 479 -8.70 0.64 -15.28
C ILE A 479 -8.72 -0.28 -14.06
N ASN A 480 -8.16 0.18 -12.94
CA ASN A 480 -8.13 -0.50 -11.67
C ASN A 480 -8.29 0.57 -10.58
N ASP A 481 -9.52 0.70 -10.12
CA ASP A 481 -9.94 1.70 -9.16
C ASP A 481 -10.35 0.99 -7.88
N ASP A 482 -9.66 1.27 -6.78
CA ASP A 482 -10.01 0.81 -5.45
C ASP A 482 -10.40 2.03 -4.63
N SER A 483 -11.55 1.99 -3.94
CA SER A 483 -11.95 3.02 -2.99
C SER A 483 -12.40 2.38 -1.69
N VAL A 484 -11.94 2.92 -0.56
CA VAL A 484 -12.37 2.51 0.78
C VAL A 484 -12.85 3.74 1.55
N TYR A 485 -14.01 3.62 2.19
CA TYR A 485 -14.61 4.64 3.04
C TYR A 485 -14.87 4.04 4.43
N GLY A 486 -14.48 4.75 5.49
CA GLY A 486 -14.78 4.45 6.89
C GLY A 486 -15.34 5.68 7.60
N HIS A 487 -16.18 5.46 8.60
CA HIS A 487 -16.81 6.49 9.42
C HIS A 487 -17.10 5.92 10.80
N ASP A 488 -16.53 6.51 11.86
CA ASP A 488 -16.81 6.15 13.25
C ASP A 488 -17.30 7.36 14.06
N GLU A 489 -18.11 7.06 15.07
CA GLU A 489 -18.37 7.93 16.21
C GLU A 489 -18.38 7.13 17.52
N PHE A 490 -17.35 7.37 18.34
CA PHE A 490 -17.14 6.80 19.65
C PHE A 490 -17.39 7.84 20.76
N ALA A 491 -18.03 7.45 21.87
CA ALA A 491 -18.10 8.26 23.07
C ALA A 491 -18.07 7.43 24.35
N GLY A 492 -17.27 7.86 25.32
CA GLY A 492 -17.10 7.20 26.61
C GLY A 492 -17.28 8.15 27.80
N LEU A 493 -17.94 7.67 28.86
CA LEU A 493 -17.93 8.32 30.18
C LEU A 493 -16.86 7.68 31.06
N ILE A 494 -16.04 8.50 31.69
CA ILE A 494 -14.88 8.08 32.48
C ILE A 494 -15.14 8.38 33.95
N ASN A 495 -14.91 7.40 34.81
CA ASN A 495 -14.94 7.57 36.27
C ASN A 495 -13.68 6.93 36.86
N ASN A 496 -12.92 7.71 37.64
CA ASN A 496 -11.65 7.29 38.23
C ASN A 496 -10.68 6.66 37.22
N GLY A 497 -10.58 7.25 36.02
CA GLY A 497 -9.69 6.79 34.95
C GLY A 497 -10.17 5.56 34.18
N VAL A 498 -11.40 5.09 34.42
CA VAL A 498 -11.98 3.93 33.73
C VAL A 498 -13.21 4.34 32.94
N ILE A 499 -13.31 3.89 31.68
CA ILE A 499 -14.53 4.03 30.87
C ILE A 499 -15.64 3.17 31.50
N THR A 500 -16.66 3.83 32.04
CA THR A 500 -17.81 3.20 32.72
C THR A 500 -19.02 3.02 31.82
N LYS A 501 -19.14 3.87 30.79
CA LYS A 501 -20.16 3.77 29.75
C LYS A 501 -19.52 4.08 28.41
N MET A 502 -19.90 3.32 27.39
CA MET A 502 -19.43 3.47 26.02
C MET A 502 -20.65 3.52 25.10
N TYR A 503 -20.62 4.46 24.18
CA TYR A 503 -21.52 4.57 23.05
C TYR A 503 -20.65 4.50 21.83
N TYR A 504 -21.05 3.66 20.90
CA TYR A 504 -20.35 3.44 19.65
C TYR A 504 -21.44 3.45 18.60
N ASN A 505 -21.42 4.46 17.75
CA ASN A 505 -22.56 4.86 16.93
C ASN A 505 -22.30 4.52 15.47
N HIS A 506 -22.48 3.24 15.14
CA HIS A 506 -22.76 2.76 13.80
C HIS A 506 -21.68 3.10 12.76
N ASP A 507 -20.61 2.31 12.77
CA ASP A 507 -19.59 2.43 11.75
C ASP A 507 -19.98 1.70 10.50
N ASN A 508 -19.60 2.26 9.37
CA ASN A 508 -19.68 1.58 8.11
C ASN A 508 -18.37 1.66 7.35
N THR A 509 -17.98 0.52 6.80
CA THR A 509 -16.87 0.44 5.87
C THR A 509 -17.40 -0.02 4.53
N LEU A 510 -17.00 0.67 3.47
CA LEU A 510 -17.38 0.35 2.08
C LEU A 510 -16.10 0.24 1.27
N ARG A 511 -15.96 -0.85 0.52
CA ARG A 511 -14.93 -0.99 -0.50
C ARG A 511 -15.55 -1.23 -1.87
N ILE A 512 -15.03 -0.53 -2.87
CA ILE A 512 -15.40 -0.68 -4.26
C ILE A 512 -14.12 -0.96 -5.05
N ASP A 513 -14.05 -2.12 -5.71
CA ASP A 513 -12.97 -2.44 -6.65
C ASP A 513 -13.55 -2.55 -8.06
N ILE A 514 -13.14 -1.67 -8.97
CA ILE A 514 -13.56 -1.67 -10.37
C ILE A 514 -12.37 -2.04 -11.24
N HIS A 515 -12.55 -3.05 -12.07
CA HIS A 515 -11.55 -3.45 -13.03
C HIS A 515 -12.17 -3.52 -14.41
N VAL A 516 -11.64 -2.73 -15.32
CA VAL A 516 -12.08 -2.70 -16.72
C VAL A 516 -10.88 -2.99 -17.61
N TYR A 517 -11.02 -3.98 -18.47
CA TYR A 517 -10.11 -4.21 -19.58
C TYR A 517 -10.88 -3.99 -20.88
N SER A 518 -10.47 -2.99 -21.65
CA SER A 518 -11.05 -2.71 -22.97
C SER A 518 -10.06 -3.01 -24.09
N GLY A 519 -10.54 -3.65 -25.15
CA GLY A 519 -9.73 -4.13 -26.27
C GLY A 519 -10.57 -4.82 -27.34
N ILE A 520 -10.13 -5.97 -27.85
CA ILE A 520 -10.93 -6.77 -28.80
C ILE A 520 -12.15 -7.41 -28.11
N LYS A 521 -12.07 -7.64 -26.80
CA LYS A 521 -13.18 -8.01 -25.92
C LYS A 521 -13.09 -7.17 -24.67
N ASP A 522 -14.22 -6.57 -24.30
CA ASP A 522 -14.33 -5.81 -23.07
C ASP A 522 -14.73 -6.75 -21.94
N ASN A 523 -13.95 -6.72 -20.86
CA ASN A 523 -14.28 -7.42 -19.63
C ASN A 523 -14.28 -6.39 -18.50
N SER A 524 -15.35 -6.34 -17.73
CA SER A 524 -15.44 -5.53 -16.53
C SER A 524 -15.91 -6.38 -15.37
N TYR A 525 -15.33 -6.16 -14.20
CA TYR A 525 -15.91 -6.63 -12.94
C TYR A 525 -15.93 -5.50 -11.93
N GLU A 526 -16.95 -5.53 -11.10
CA GLU A 526 -17.16 -4.63 -9.99
C GLU A 526 -17.37 -5.50 -8.75
N HIS A 527 -16.61 -5.21 -7.70
CA HIS A 527 -16.72 -5.86 -6.41
C HIS A 527 -17.04 -4.81 -5.36
N ILE A 528 -18.12 -5.02 -4.60
CA ILE A 528 -18.58 -4.11 -3.56
C ILE A 528 -18.64 -4.89 -2.25
N GLU A 529 -17.84 -4.48 -1.28
CA GLU A 529 -17.89 -4.98 0.09
C GLU A 529 -18.48 -3.90 0.99
N TYR A 530 -19.44 -4.27 1.84
CA TYR A 530 -20.06 -3.36 2.77
C TYR A 530 -20.17 -4.03 4.14
N ALA A 531 -19.64 -3.37 5.15
CA ALA A 531 -19.68 -3.80 6.53
C ALA A 531 -20.29 -2.72 7.42
N VAL A 532 -21.01 -3.16 8.44
CA VAL A 532 -21.56 -2.28 9.47
C VAL A 532 -21.18 -2.86 10.83
N ASN A 533 -20.53 -2.06 11.67
CA ASN A 533 -20.29 -2.41 13.05
C ASN A 533 -21.32 -1.70 13.94
N ASN A 534 -22.29 -2.46 14.47
CA ASN A 534 -23.37 -1.90 15.29
C ASN A 534 -23.29 -2.43 16.74
N SER A 535 -22.11 -2.31 17.34
CA SER A 535 -21.82 -2.83 18.67
C SER A 535 -22.11 -1.80 19.76
N THR A 536 -23.34 -1.74 20.30
CA THR A 536 -23.58 -1.04 21.57
C THR A 536 -23.00 -1.83 22.74
N VAL A 537 -21.79 -1.46 23.21
CA VAL A 537 -21.16 -2.08 24.39
C VAL A 537 -21.52 -1.27 25.65
N ASN A 538 -22.64 -1.61 26.31
CA ASN A 538 -22.86 -1.14 27.69
C ASN A 538 -21.98 -1.94 28.64
N ARG A 539 -20.85 -1.38 29.10
CA ARG A 539 -19.97 -2.01 30.09
C ARG A 539 -20.53 -2.00 31.52
N SER A 540 -21.85 -2.03 31.65
CA SER A 540 -22.62 -2.18 32.89
C SER A 540 -23.86 -3.05 32.62
N GLY A 541 -23.66 -4.36 32.41
CA GLY A 541 -24.74 -5.36 32.42
C GLY A 541 -25.30 -5.79 31.06
N ILE A 542 -25.21 -7.11 30.82
CA ILE A 542 -25.95 -7.95 29.86
C ILE A 542 -25.77 -7.58 28.37
N MET A 543 -25.02 -8.45 27.69
CA MET A 543 -25.00 -8.61 26.23
C MET A 543 -26.42 -8.94 25.74
N VAL A 544 -27.07 -8.02 25.02
CA VAL A 544 -28.32 -8.32 24.29
C VAL A 544 -27.95 -8.76 22.89
N LEU A 545 -27.87 -10.08 22.68
CA LEU A 545 -27.76 -10.67 21.35
C LEU A 545 -29.14 -10.55 20.68
N ASN A 546 -29.35 -9.52 19.85
CA ASN A 546 -30.49 -9.52 18.93
C ASN A 546 -30.14 -10.38 17.73
N ILE A 547 -30.50 -11.67 17.82
CA ILE A 547 -30.53 -12.58 16.67
C ILE A 547 -31.72 -12.15 15.81
N TYR A 548 -31.48 -11.43 14.72
CA TYR A 548 -32.48 -11.26 13.68
C TYR A 548 -32.73 -12.60 12.98
N THR A 549 -33.96 -13.09 13.08
CA THR A 549 -34.47 -14.13 12.17
C THR A 549 -35.38 -13.47 11.14
N ARG A 550 -34.90 -13.47 9.89
CA ARG A 550 -35.60 -13.48 8.57
C ARG A 550 -36.92 -12.72 8.39
N LEU A 551 -36.98 -11.90 7.33
CA LEU A 551 -37.32 -12.35 5.97
C LEU A 551 -36.64 -11.48 4.92
#